data_AF-A0A183NLZ5-F1
#
_entry.id   AF-A0A183NLZ5-F1
#
_cell.length_a   1.000
_cell.length_b   1.000
_cell.length_c   1.000
_cell.angle_alpha   90.00
_cell.angle_beta   90.00
_cell.angle_gamma   90.00
#
_symmetry.space_group_name_H-M   'P 1'
#
loop_
_entity.id
_entity.type
_entity.pdbx_description
1 polymer ?
#
loop_
_entity_poly.entity_id
_entity_poly.type
_entity_poly.pdbx_seq_one_letter_code
_entity_poly.pdbx_strand_id
1 'polypeptide(L)'
;MTDLLYQLRLQGDARLTTAFRRAETIVDKILSNWLTFLLYKFIKNSVGENLFYFYRALLQQINMGPRDAITGKARYTLDSSSLLQTEMTGKQITLCVEDPQQLFGLSTSYISVKVLDCDTITQAKEKILDGIYKNKPYSKQIKSTQLDLSK
;
A
#
# COMPACT_ATOMS: atom_id res chain seq x y z
N MET A 1 -2.69 -0.47 -33.96
CA MET A 1 -3.71 -0.38 -32.88
C MET A 1 -5.00 0.20 -33.42
N THR A 2 -4.94 1.33 -34.13
CA THR A 2 -6.06 1.93 -34.86
C THR A 2 -6.81 0.93 -35.74
N ASP A 3 -6.09 0.07 -36.47
CA ASP A 3 -6.73 -0.90 -37.38
C ASP A 3 -7.48 -2.01 -36.63
N LEU A 4 -6.95 -2.47 -35.48
CA LEU A 4 -7.62 -3.46 -34.64
C LEU A 4 -8.88 -2.88 -33.98
N LEU A 5 -8.82 -1.63 -33.53
CA LEU A 5 -9.99 -0.93 -32.98
C LEU A 5 -11.03 -0.63 -34.06
N TYR A 6 -10.58 -0.34 -35.28
CA TYR A 6 -11.45 -0.13 -36.42
C TYR A 6 -12.15 -1.44 -36.82
N GLN A 7 -11.43 -2.57 -36.83
CA GLN A 7 -12.03 -3.88 -37.08
C GLN A 7 -13.05 -4.28 -36.00
N LEU A 8 -12.77 -4.01 -34.72
CA LEU A 8 -13.75 -4.22 -33.65
C LEU A 8 -15.00 -3.34 -33.82
N ARG A 9 -14.83 -2.10 -34.28
CA ARG A 9 -15.95 -1.18 -34.57
C ARG A 9 -16.80 -1.67 -35.75
N LEU A 10 -16.15 -2.20 -36.78
CA LEU A 10 -16.81 -2.73 -37.98
C LEU A 10 -17.54 -4.05 -37.74
N GLN A 11 -17.13 -4.83 -36.73
CA GLN A 11 -17.81 -6.08 -36.35
C GLN A 11 -19.21 -5.88 -35.76
N GLY A 12 -19.68 -4.64 -35.61
CA GLY A 12 -21.10 -4.31 -35.74
C GLY A 12 -22.06 -4.88 -34.69
N ASP A 13 -21.58 -5.32 -33.54
CA ASP A 13 -22.47 -5.86 -32.51
C ASP A 13 -23.01 -4.72 -31.62
N ALA A 14 -24.13 -4.94 -30.90
CA ALA A 14 -24.78 -4.00 -29.96
C ALA A 14 -23.90 -3.53 -28.78
N ARG A 15 -22.60 -3.78 -28.89
CA ARG A 15 -21.53 -3.62 -27.92
C ARG A 15 -20.90 -2.23 -27.90
N LEU A 16 -21.24 -1.27 -28.77
CA LEU A 16 -20.61 0.06 -28.71
C LEU A 16 -20.89 0.80 -27.39
N THR A 17 -22.10 0.67 -26.84
CA THR A 17 -22.47 1.25 -25.54
C THR A 17 -21.83 0.50 -24.37
N THR A 18 -21.42 -0.75 -24.57
CA THR A 18 -20.75 -1.59 -23.58
C THR A 18 -19.29 -1.88 -23.94
N ALA A 19 -18.72 -1.17 -24.91
CA ALA A 19 -17.40 -1.45 -25.44
C ALA A 19 -16.36 -1.14 -24.38
N PHE A 20 -15.33 -1.99 -24.27
CA PHE A 20 -14.29 -1.88 -23.24
C PHE A 20 -14.80 -1.91 -21.79
N ARG A 21 -16.09 -2.22 -21.54
CA ARG A 21 -16.65 -2.39 -20.19
C ARG A 21 -16.00 -3.57 -19.46
N ARG A 22 -15.56 -4.59 -20.21
CA ARG A 22 -14.86 -5.77 -19.70
C ARG A 22 -13.67 -6.07 -20.60
N ALA A 23 -12.53 -6.41 -19.99
CA ALA A 23 -11.30 -6.76 -20.70
C ALA A 23 -11.31 -8.25 -21.10
N GLU A 24 -12.21 -8.63 -21.99
CA GLU A 24 -12.42 -10.02 -22.41
C GLU A 24 -11.62 -10.37 -23.66
N THR A 25 -11.24 -9.39 -24.49
CA THR A 25 -10.52 -9.62 -25.75
C THR A 25 -9.03 -9.31 -25.65
N ILE A 26 -8.24 -9.85 -26.58
CA ILE A 26 -6.82 -9.53 -26.74
C ILE A 26 -6.64 -8.04 -27.04
N VAL A 27 -7.54 -7.45 -27.82
CA VAL A 27 -7.47 -6.03 -28.19
C VAL A 27 -7.65 -5.13 -26.96
N ASP A 28 -8.56 -5.48 -26.03
CA ASP A 28 -8.74 -4.72 -24.78
C ASP A 28 -7.47 -4.73 -23.93
N LYS A 29 -6.81 -5.89 -23.83
CA LYS A 29 -5.55 -6.05 -23.08
C LYS A 29 -4.40 -5.27 -23.74
N ILE A 30 -4.29 -5.36 -25.07
CA ILE A 30 -3.28 -4.61 -25.84
C ILE A 30 -3.51 -3.11 -25.69
N LEU A 31 -4.77 -2.65 -25.73
CA LEU A 31 -5.14 -1.25 -25.52
C LEU A 31 -4.74 -0.79 -24.12
N SER A 32 -5.02 -1.59 -23.07
CA SER A 32 -4.58 -1.29 -21.70
C SER A 32 -3.07 -1.14 -21.61
N ASN A 33 -2.29 -2.08 -22.16
CA ASN A 33 -0.84 -2.03 -22.15
C ASN A 33 -0.30 -0.80 -22.91
N TRP A 34 -0.91 -0.47 -24.04
CA TRP A 34 -0.53 0.70 -24.82
C TRP A 34 -0.80 2.01 -24.07
N LEU A 35 -1.95 2.13 -23.41
CA LEU A 35 -2.24 3.25 -22.53
C LEU A 35 -1.23 3.32 -21.37
N THR A 36 -0.84 2.19 -20.78
CA THR A 36 0.21 2.17 -19.75
C THR A 36 1.53 2.77 -20.25
N PHE A 37 1.99 2.40 -21.46
CA PHE A 37 3.22 2.95 -22.02
C PHE A 37 3.12 4.44 -22.33
N LEU A 38 2.01 4.88 -22.92
CA LEU A 38 1.79 6.29 -23.26
C LEU A 38 1.67 7.17 -22.02
N LEU A 39 0.96 6.68 -21.00
CA LEU A 39 0.69 7.44 -19.77
C LEU A 39 1.83 7.32 -18.75
N TYR A 40 2.83 6.46 -18.94
CA TYR A 40 3.91 6.27 -17.97
C TYR A 40 4.59 7.58 -17.56
N LYS A 41 4.95 8.44 -18.52
CA LYS A 41 5.59 9.73 -18.22
C LYS A 41 4.66 10.67 -17.45
N PHE A 42 3.37 10.69 -17.81
CA PHE A 42 2.36 11.49 -17.12
C PHE A 42 2.15 11.01 -15.68
N ILE A 43 2.01 9.69 -15.48
CA ILE A 43 1.89 9.10 -14.14
C ILE A 43 3.16 9.41 -13.35
N LYS A 44 4.34 9.16 -13.89
CA LYS A 44 5.61 9.39 -13.18
C LYS A 44 5.81 10.85 -12.77
N ASN A 45 5.48 11.80 -13.66
CA ASN A 45 5.86 13.20 -13.48
C ASN A 45 4.75 14.10 -12.90
N SER A 46 3.48 13.67 -12.98
CA SER A 46 2.34 14.55 -12.63
C SER A 46 1.40 13.96 -11.58
N VAL A 47 1.25 12.63 -11.52
CA VAL A 47 0.22 11.99 -10.67
C VAL A 47 0.80 11.05 -9.62
N GLY A 48 1.99 10.51 -9.86
CA GLY A 48 2.59 9.44 -9.07
C GLY A 48 2.86 9.83 -7.63
N GLU A 49 3.30 11.07 -7.39
CA GLU A 49 3.51 11.60 -6.04
C GLU A 49 2.19 11.67 -5.25
N ASN A 50 1.13 12.21 -5.85
CA ASN A 50 -0.18 12.30 -5.21
C ASN A 50 -0.78 10.92 -4.92
N LEU A 51 -0.65 9.97 -5.85
CA LEU A 51 -1.07 8.58 -5.62
C LEU A 51 -0.28 7.93 -4.47
N PHE A 52 1.02 8.20 -4.39
CA PHE A 52 1.85 7.71 -3.30
C PHE A 52 1.45 8.32 -1.95
N TYR A 53 1.21 9.63 -1.88
CA TYR A 53 0.71 10.26 -0.65
C TYR A 53 -0.66 9.75 -0.23
N PHE A 54 -1.55 9.53 -1.19
CA PHE A 54 -2.86 8.93 -0.90
C PHE A 54 -2.72 7.53 -0.32
N TYR A 55 -1.88 6.68 -0.92
CA TYR A 55 -1.55 5.36 -0.38
C TYR A 55 -0.97 5.45 1.04
N ARG A 56 0.00 6.34 1.28
CA ARG A 56 0.62 6.51 2.60
C ARG A 56 -0.38 7.02 3.65
N ALA A 57 -1.28 7.93 3.27
CA ALA A 57 -2.34 8.42 4.15
C ALA A 57 -3.30 7.30 4.55
N LEU A 58 -3.72 6.46 3.60
CA LEU A 58 -4.56 5.29 3.88
C LEU A 58 -3.85 4.28 4.79
N LEU A 59 -2.60 3.94 4.48
CA LEU A 59 -1.81 3.02 5.29
C LEU A 59 -1.64 3.54 6.72
N GLN A 60 -1.35 4.84 6.87
CA GLN A 60 -1.26 5.49 8.17
C GLN A 60 -2.61 5.42 8.91
N GLN A 61 -3.72 5.74 8.23
CA GLN A 61 -5.06 5.71 8.83
C GLN A 61 -5.42 4.30 9.33
N ILE A 62 -5.11 3.25 8.57
CA ILE A 62 -5.33 1.86 8.97
C ILE A 62 -4.48 1.52 10.21
N ASN A 63 -3.20 1.89 10.20
CA ASN A 63 -2.25 1.55 11.26
C ASN A 63 -2.44 2.34 12.57
N MET A 64 -3.23 3.41 12.54
CA MET A 64 -3.60 4.21 13.72
C MET A 64 -4.60 3.50 14.63
N GLY A 65 -5.31 2.48 14.14
CA GLY A 65 -6.31 1.72 14.89
C GLY A 65 -5.92 0.26 15.07
N PRO A 66 -6.62 -0.49 15.95
CA PRO A 66 -6.41 -1.92 16.09
C PRO A 66 -6.66 -2.65 14.77
N ARG A 67 -5.75 -3.57 14.45
CA ARG A 67 -5.85 -4.47 13.30
C ARG A 67 -5.61 -5.89 13.75
N ASP A 68 -6.53 -6.77 13.43
CA ASP A 68 -6.38 -8.20 13.67
C ASP A 68 -5.37 -8.78 12.67
N ALA A 69 -4.29 -9.37 13.19
CA ALA A 69 -3.21 -9.95 12.39
C ALA A 69 -3.64 -11.24 11.65
N ILE A 70 -4.67 -11.94 12.12
CA ILE A 70 -5.14 -13.20 11.52
C ILE A 70 -6.19 -12.92 10.44
N THR A 71 -7.25 -12.18 10.80
CA THR A 71 -8.35 -11.92 9.85
C THR A 71 -8.07 -10.74 8.90
N GLY A 72 -7.10 -9.89 9.24
CA GLY A 72 -6.78 -8.68 8.49
C GLY A 72 -7.77 -7.53 8.68
N LYS A 73 -8.82 -7.72 9.50
CA LYS A 73 -9.82 -6.68 9.78
C LYS A 73 -9.22 -5.53 10.59
N ALA A 74 -9.64 -4.31 10.28
CA ALA A 74 -9.12 -3.10 10.90
C ALA A 74 -10.25 -2.21 11.42
N ARG A 75 -9.98 -1.47 12.49
CA ARG A 75 -10.94 -0.50 13.04
C ARG A 75 -11.17 0.67 12.08
N TYR A 76 -10.10 1.15 11.46
CA TYR A 76 -10.14 2.23 10.48
C TYR A 76 -9.97 1.63 9.08
N THR A 77 -11.09 1.41 8.40
CA THR A 77 -11.14 0.91 7.03
C THR A 77 -12.23 1.65 6.26
N LEU A 78 -12.10 1.72 4.94
CA LEU A 78 -13.13 2.24 4.05
C LEU A 78 -14.12 1.16 3.60
N ASP A 79 -13.81 -0.11 3.87
CA ASP A 79 -14.64 -1.25 3.48
C ASP A 79 -15.36 -1.86 4.68
N SER A 80 -16.69 -1.96 4.57
CA SER A 80 -17.55 -2.53 5.61
C SER A 80 -17.23 -4.01 5.92
N SER A 81 -16.76 -4.78 4.93
CA SER A 81 -16.50 -6.22 5.12
C SER A 81 -15.23 -6.49 5.92
N SER A 82 -14.25 -5.59 5.81
CA SER A 82 -12.99 -5.60 6.55
C SER A 82 -13.04 -4.84 7.88
N LEU A 83 -14.22 -4.34 8.29
CA LEU A 83 -14.38 -3.62 9.54
C LEU A 83 -14.23 -4.56 10.74
N LEU A 84 -13.38 -4.18 11.68
CA LEU A 84 -13.27 -4.86 12.96
C LEU A 84 -14.51 -4.56 13.81
N GLN A 85 -15.32 -5.59 14.07
CA GLN A 85 -16.59 -5.47 14.80
C GLN A 85 -16.43 -5.36 16.31
N THR A 86 -15.30 -5.84 16.85
CA THR A 86 -15.03 -5.80 18.28
C THR A 86 -14.78 -4.37 18.74
N GLU A 87 -15.34 -3.98 19.89
CA GLU A 87 -15.10 -2.69 20.55
C GLU A 87 -13.71 -2.63 21.22
N MET A 88 -12.65 -2.92 20.47
CA MET A 88 -11.28 -2.74 20.95
C MET A 88 -10.81 -1.32 20.63
N THR A 89 -10.51 -0.56 21.67
CA THR A 89 -9.82 0.73 21.58
C THR A 89 -8.38 0.54 22.06
N GLY A 90 -7.46 0.25 21.13
CA GLY A 90 -6.04 0.10 21.46
C GLY A 90 -5.47 1.40 22.03
N LYS A 91 -4.73 1.30 23.12
CA LYS A 91 -4.06 2.45 23.74
C LYS A 91 -2.76 2.72 23.01
N GLN A 92 -2.54 3.98 22.61
CA GLN A 92 -1.29 4.38 21.98
C GLN A 92 -0.13 4.40 22.99
N ILE A 93 0.97 3.75 22.62
CA ILE A 93 2.24 3.71 23.35
C ILE A 93 3.34 4.26 22.43
N THR A 94 4.26 5.04 22.97
CA THR A 94 5.45 5.49 22.24
C THR A 94 6.65 4.65 22.66
N LEU A 95 7.27 3.97 21.70
CA LEU A 95 8.51 3.22 21.90
C LEU A 95 9.71 4.08 21.51
N CYS A 96 10.75 4.09 22.35
CA CYS A 96 12.07 4.59 22.00
C CYS A 96 12.91 3.40 21.52
N VAL A 97 13.22 3.36 20.22
CA VAL A 97 13.91 2.23 19.59
C VAL A 97 15.34 2.61 19.29
N GLU A 98 16.29 1.83 19.81
CA GLU A 98 17.72 1.99 19.57
C GLU A 98 18.21 0.96 18.53
N ASP A 99 19.28 1.30 17.81
CA ASP A 99 19.94 0.42 16.85
C ASP A 99 21.39 0.14 17.32
N PRO A 100 21.57 -0.81 18.25
CA PRO A 100 22.89 -1.07 18.85
C PRO A 100 23.90 -1.60 17.83
N GLN A 101 23.43 -2.24 16.75
CA GLN A 101 24.27 -2.80 15.69
C GLN A 101 24.50 -1.83 14.53
N GLN A 102 23.94 -0.61 14.61
CA GLN A 102 24.01 0.41 13.56
C GLN A 102 23.61 -0.09 12.16
N LEU A 103 22.68 -1.06 12.09
CA LEU A 103 22.20 -1.64 10.83
C LEU A 103 21.48 -0.63 9.94
N PHE A 104 20.80 0.35 10.55
CA PHE A 104 19.93 1.29 9.87
C PHE A 104 20.60 2.65 9.61
N GLY A 105 21.73 2.92 10.27
CA GLY A 105 22.45 4.18 10.20
C GLY A 105 21.63 5.36 10.74
N LEU A 106 21.00 5.17 11.91
CA LEU A 106 20.20 6.22 12.55
C LEU A 106 21.10 7.43 12.88
N SER A 107 20.60 8.64 12.60
CA SER A 107 21.32 9.88 12.92
C SER A 107 21.25 10.25 14.41
N THR A 108 20.30 9.68 15.15
CA THR A 108 20.08 9.85 16.58
C THR A 108 20.30 8.54 17.31
N SER A 109 20.51 8.59 18.63
CA SER A 109 20.67 7.39 19.46
C SER A 109 19.42 6.48 19.45
N TYR A 110 18.23 7.08 19.33
CA TYR A 110 16.97 6.34 19.23
C TYR A 110 15.98 7.02 18.25
N ILE A 111 14.98 6.26 17.81
CA ILE A 111 13.79 6.75 17.10
C ILE A 111 12.53 6.55 17.94
N SER A 112 11.64 7.54 17.98
CA SER A 112 10.34 7.42 18.64
C SER A 112 9.28 6.91 17.68
N VAL A 113 8.64 5.79 18.02
CA VAL A 113 7.64 5.13 17.18
C VAL A 113 6.35 4.93 17.98
N LYS A 114 5.22 5.35 17.41
CA LYS A 114 3.90 5.14 18.01
C LYS A 114 3.34 3.78 17.60
N VAL A 115 2.99 2.98 18.59
CA VAL A 115 2.36 1.66 18.44
C VAL A 115 1.10 1.61 19.31
N LEU A 116 0.32 0.54 19.17
CA LEU A 116 -0.79 0.22 20.05
C LEU A 116 -0.40 -0.92 20.99
N ASP A 117 -0.93 -0.90 22.20
CA ASP A 117 -0.78 -1.99 23.19
C ASP A 117 -1.28 -3.35 22.67
N CYS A 118 -2.27 -3.34 21.79
CA CYS A 118 -2.82 -4.52 21.15
C CYS A 118 -2.09 -4.94 19.87
N ASP A 119 -1.05 -4.22 19.43
CA ASP A 119 -0.26 -4.65 18.26
C ASP A 119 0.50 -5.94 18.58
N THR A 120 0.51 -6.86 17.62
CA THR A 120 1.44 -8.00 17.67
C THR A 120 2.89 -7.53 17.53
N ILE A 121 3.85 -8.36 17.96
CA ILE A 121 5.28 -8.07 17.79
C ILE A 121 5.63 -7.78 16.33
N THR A 122 5.06 -8.53 15.37
CA THR A 122 5.30 -8.30 13.95
C THR A 122 4.75 -6.95 13.47
N GLN A 123 3.55 -6.56 13.89
CA GLN A 123 2.97 -5.24 13.57
C GLN A 123 3.78 -4.10 14.20
N ALA A 124 4.28 -4.27 15.43
CA ALA A 124 5.18 -3.31 16.04
C ALA A 124 6.48 -3.17 15.24
N LYS A 125 7.11 -4.28 14.83
CA LYS A 125 8.31 -4.28 13.95
C LYS A 125 8.02 -3.55 12.63
N GLU A 126 6.87 -3.78 12.01
CA GLU A 126 6.46 -3.09 10.77
C GLU A 126 6.34 -1.57 10.98
N LYS A 127 5.69 -1.11 12.06
CA LYS A 127 5.56 0.31 12.39
C LYS A 127 6.92 0.97 12.66
N ILE A 128 7.84 0.24 13.30
CA ILE A 128 9.22 0.70 13.53
C ILE A 128 9.96 0.86 12.20
N LEU A 129 9.90 -0.16 11.35
CA LEU A 129 10.54 -0.13 10.02
C LEU A 129 9.97 0.97 9.12
N ASP A 130 8.67 1.23 9.19
CA ASP A 130 8.02 2.35 8.48
C ASP A 130 8.58 3.71 8.92
N GLY A 131 8.91 3.87 10.21
CA GLY A 131 9.57 5.05 10.75
C GLY A 131 11.01 5.19 10.27
N ILE A 132 11.78 4.10 10.31
CA ILE A 132 13.19 4.05 9.91
C ILE A 132 13.36 4.25 8.40
N TYR A 133 12.49 3.65 7.59
CA TYR A 133 12.62 3.58 6.14
C TYR A 133 11.73 4.55 5.36
N LYS A 134 11.29 5.65 5.99
CA LYS A 134 10.39 6.65 5.38
C LYS A 134 10.77 7.09 3.96
N ASN A 135 12.08 7.15 3.67
CA ASN A 135 12.64 7.57 2.37
C ASN A 135 13.40 6.46 1.62
N LYS A 136 13.29 5.20 2.04
CA LYS A 136 13.96 4.06 1.37
C LYS A 136 12.93 3.22 0.63
N PRO A 137 13.20 2.81 -0.63
CA PRO A 137 12.28 1.97 -1.39
C PRO A 137 12.10 0.61 -0.71
N TYR A 138 10.88 0.08 -0.71
CA TYR A 138 10.53 -1.18 -0.04
C TYR A 138 11.44 -2.36 -0.41
N SER A 139 11.91 -2.44 -1.66
CA SER A 139 12.81 -3.49 -2.14
C SER A 139 14.19 -3.52 -1.48
N LYS A 140 14.60 -2.44 -0.81
CA LYS A 140 15.87 -2.32 -0.09
C LYS A 140 15.71 -2.40 1.43
N GLN A 141 14.50 -2.62 1.91
CA GLN A 141 14.19 -2.67 3.34
C GLN A 141 14.41 -4.08 3.88
N ILE A 142 14.97 -4.18 5.08
CA ILE A 142 15.02 -5.45 5.83
C ILE A 142 13.59 -5.79 6.26
N LYS A 143 13.20 -7.07 6.18
CA LYS A 143 11.84 -7.49 6.55
C LYS A 143 11.70 -7.66 8.06
N SER A 144 10.47 -7.48 8.56
CA SER A 144 10.13 -7.68 9.98
C SER A 144 10.46 -9.10 10.48
N THR A 145 10.46 -10.11 9.60
CA THR A 145 10.84 -11.49 9.91
C THR A 145 12.34 -11.71 10.10
N GLN A 146 13.18 -10.76 9.68
CA GLN A 146 14.64 -10.85 9.74
C GLN A 146 15.24 -10.07 10.91
N LEU A 147 14.38 -9.45 11.74
CA LEU A 147 14.76 -8.61 12.86
C LEU A 147 14.15 -9.18 14.12
N ASP A 148 14.83 -9.01 15.24
CA ASP A 148 14.29 -9.29 16.56
C ASP A 148 14.27 -8.03 17.42
N LEU A 149 13.26 -7.95 18.30
CA LEU A 149 13.13 -6.87 19.27
C LEU A 149 13.60 -7.41 20.62
N SER A 150 14.66 -6.81 21.15
CA SER A 150 15.09 -6.98 22.53
C SER A 150 14.60 -5.82 23.38
N LYS A 151 14.47 -6.05 24.69
CA LYS A 151 14.08 -5.04 25.68
C LYS A 151 15.31 -4.45 26.37
#